data_AF-A0A3N9NXN8-F1
#
_entry.id   AF-A0A3N9NXN8-F1
#
_cell.length_a   1.000
_cell.length_b   1.000
_cell.length_c   1.000
_cell.angle_alpha   90.00
_cell.angle_beta   90.00
_cell.angle_gamma   90.00
#
_symmetry.space_group_name_H-M   'P 1'
#
loop_
_entity.id
_entity.type
_entity.pdbx_description
1 polymer ?
#
loop_
_entity_poly.entity_id
_entity_poly.type
_entity_poly.pdbx_seq_one_letter_code
_entity_poly.pdbx_strand_id
1 'polypeptide(L)'
;MFARAEYTPGSDAYDDYYERHPDKEKIDSDIRAMPELLQPGGYYYEPADAARAKANFDLTEQLVPFCDGRPAPLKADLKLDEIKHELKKMAAFSGAVDVRIAALDQQHLYSYIGRRLAEYGTAVELAHTRALVFAVEMDSDAMRHAPFMPVVVESSKQYLKAAAIGVALASYIRSNPAVSKRVRRN
;
A
#
# COMPACT_ATOMS: atom_id res chain seq x y z
N MET A 1 -5.34 13.86 7.30
CA MET A 1 -6.73 13.41 7.13
C MET A 1 -6.82 11.89 7.19
N PHE A 2 -6.20 11.12 6.28
CA PHE A 2 -6.35 9.65 6.24
C PHE A 2 -6.04 8.90 7.55
N ALA A 3 -4.95 9.23 8.24
CA ALA A 3 -4.66 8.67 9.56
C ALA A 3 -5.69 9.08 10.63
N ARG A 4 -6.14 10.34 10.57
CA ARG A 4 -7.03 10.98 11.57
C ARG A 4 -8.49 10.56 11.46
N ALA A 5 -8.85 9.96 10.32
CA ALA A 5 -10.14 9.34 10.13
C ALA A 5 -10.34 8.17 11.11
N GLU A 6 -9.25 7.52 11.53
CA GLU A 6 -9.28 6.39 12.48
C GLU A 6 -9.17 6.85 13.94
N TYR A 7 -8.96 8.14 14.23
CA TYR A 7 -8.81 8.62 15.61
C TYR A 7 -10.18 8.70 16.29
N THR A 8 -10.34 7.90 17.33
CA THR A 8 -11.56 7.86 18.14
C THR A 8 -11.47 8.88 19.28
N PRO A 9 -12.50 9.70 19.54
CA PRO A 9 -12.53 10.60 20.70
C PRO A 9 -12.16 9.87 22.01
N GLY A 10 -11.25 10.47 22.79
CA GLY A 10 -10.73 9.89 24.03
C GLY A 10 -9.68 8.79 23.86
N SER A 11 -9.18 8.57 22.64
CA SER A 11 -7.97 7.76 22.41
C SER A 11 -6.72 8.62 22.49
N ASP A 12 -5.59 8.03 22.92
CA ASP A 12 -4.30 8.72 23.01
C ASP A 12 -3.94 9.44 21.70
N ALA A 13 -4.19 8.82 20.54
CA ALA A 13 -3.92 9.40 19.23
C ALA A 13 -4.80 10.62 18.89
N TYR A 14 -6.07 10.59 19.34
CA TYR A 14 -6.98 11.72 19.18
C TYR A 14 -6.51 12.91 20.02
N ASP A 15 -6.29 12.66 21.31
CA ASP A 15 -5.96 13.72 22.27
C ASP A 15 -4.61 14.37 21.94
N ASP A 16 -3.58 13.55 21.69
CA ASP A 16 -2.25 14.04 21.27
C ASP A 16 -2.31 14.87 19.97
N TYR A 17 -3.09 14.41 18.97
CA TYR A 17 -3.16 15.15 17.71
C TYR A 17 -3.87 16.50 17.85
N TYR A 18 -5.04 16.53 18.51
CA TYR A 18 -5.84 17.76 18.58
C TYR A 18 -5.37 18.74 19.66
N GLU A 19 -4.60 18.30 20.66
CA GLU A 19 -3.86 19.23 21.53
C GLU A 19 -2.87 20.08 20.71
N ARG A 20 -2.18 19.45 19.75
CA ARG A 20 -1.21 20.12 18.86
C ARG A 20 -1.87 20.83 17.67
N HIS A 21 -3.08 20.43 17.31
CA HIS A 21 -3.81 20.91 16.12
C HIS A 21 -5.31 21.18 16.40
N PRO A 22 -5.64 22.06 17.36
CA PRO A 22 -7.02 22.27 17.79
C PRO A 22 -7.92 22.83 16.67
N ASP A 23 -7.34 23.55 15.70
CA ASP A 23 -8.05 24.07 14.54
C ASP A 23 -8.59 22.97 13.60
N LYS A 24 -8.07 21.75 13.69
CA LYS A 24 -8.48 20.60 12.87
C LYS A 24 -9.61 19.78 13.48
N GLU A 25 -9.82 19.88 14.79
CA GLU A 25 -10.76 19.02 15.51
C GLU A 25 -12.17 19.16 14.96
N LYS A 26 -12.64 20.41 14.79
CA LYS A 26 -13.98 20.66 14.31
C LYS A 26 -14.23 20.06 12.93
N ILE A 27 -13.35 20.35 11.97
CA ILE A 27 -13.55 19.87 10.59
C ILE A 27 -13.43 18.35 10.48
N ASP A 28 -12.48 17.74 11.20
CA ASP A 28 -12.34 16.28 11.18
C ASP A 28 -13.52 15.60 11.90
N SER A 29 -14.08 16.21 12.95
CA SER A 29 -15.31 15.73 13.61
C SER A 29 -16.55 15.88 12.74
N ASP A 30 -16.69 16.99 12.02
CA ASP A 30 -17.76 17.19 11.03
C ASP A 30 -17.68 16.13 9.92
N ILE A 31 -16.47 15.76 9.47
CA ILE A 31 -16.24 14.70 8.48
C ILE A 31 -16.58 13.32 9.06
N ARG A 32 -16.14 13.00 10.28
CA ARG A 32 -16.46 11.71 10.95
C ARG A 32 -17.96 11.50 11.17
N ALA A 33 -18.74 12.59 11.28
CA ALA A 33 -20.19 12.53 11.41
C ALA A 33 -20.91 12.22 10.08
N MET A 34 -20.22 12.31 8.93
CA MET A 34 -20.78 11.93 7.63
C MET A 34 -20.79 10.40 7.47
N PRO A 35 -21.67 9.85 6.61
CA PRO A 35 -21.60 8.44 6.24
C PRO A 35 -20.20 8.07 5.74
N GLU A 36 -19.66 6.95 6.24
CA GLU A 36 -18.36 6.47 5.80
C GLU A 36 -18.36 6.12 4.31
N LEU A 37 -17.16 6.06 3.72
CA LEU A 37 -17.00 5.61 2.35
C LEU A 37 -17.64 4.22 2.17
N LEU A 38 -18.41 4.06 1.08
CA LEU A 38 -19.17 2.83 0.74
C LEU A 38 -20.39 2.55 1.64
N GLN A 39 -20.75 3.43 2.57
CA GLN A 39 -21.96 3.25 3.38
C GLN A 39 -23.18 3.97 2.77
N PRO A 40 -24.41 3.48 3.04
CA PRO A 40 -25.63 4.19 2.69
C PRO A 40 -25.66 5.62 3.24
N GLY A 41 -26.28 6.53 2.50
CA GLY A 41 -26.46 7.94 2.89
C GLY A 41 -25.48 8.91 2.21
N GLY A 42 -24.43 8.42 1.55
CA GLY A 42 -23.59 9.22 0.67
C GLY A 42 -24.33 9.66 -0.61
N TYR A 43 -24.05 10.86 -1.10
CA TYR A 43 -24.76 11.45 -2.25
C TYR A 43 -24.65 10.61 -3.54
N TYR A 44 -23.50 9.96 -3.76
CA TYR A 44 -23.24 9.11 -4.93
C TYR A 44 -23.31 7.61 -4.62
N TYR A 45 -23.82 7.21 -3.46
CA TYR A 45 -23.86 5.81 -3.05
C TYR A 45 -24.69 4.96 -4.02
N GLU A 46 -24.10 3.87 -4.51
CA GLU A 46 -24.79 2.83 -5.26
C GLU A 46 -24.45 1.48 -4.60
N PRO A 47 -25.44 0.72 -4.10
CA PRO A 47 -25.21 -0.48 -3.31
C PRO A 47 -24.32 -1.54 -3.97
N ALA A 48 -24.51 -1.82 -5.26
CA ALA A 48 -23.79 -2.89 -5.93
C ALA A 48 -22.32 -2.54 -6.14
N ASP A 49 -22.02 -1.32 -6.58
CA ASP A 49 -20.67 -0.80 -6.75
C ASP A 49 -19.98 -0.57 -5.41
N ALA A 50 -20.70 -0.16 -4.37
CA ALA A 50 -20.17 -0.07 -3.02
C ALA A 50 -19.72 -1.45 -2.50
N ALA A 51 -20.55 -2.48 -2.71
CA ALA A 51 -20.21 -3.85 -2.34
C ALA A 51 -19.01 -4.39 -3.15
N ARG A 52 -18.93 -4.09 -4.45
CA ARG A 52 -17.78 -4.45 -5.30
C ARG A 52 -16.49 -3.80 -4.82
N ALA A 53 -16.52 -2.50 -4.55
CA ALA A 53 -15.35 -1.78 -4.06
C ALA A 53 -14.91 -2.30 -2.68
N LYS A 54 -15.87 -2.57 -1.79
CA LYS A 54 -15.62 -3.15 -0.48
C LYS A 54 -14.90 -4.50 -0.58
N ALA A 55 -15.35 -5.39 -1.45
CA ALA A 55 -14.72 -6.70 -1.64
C ALA A 55 -13.24 -6.56 -2.04
N ASN A 56 -12.91 -5.62 -2.93
CA ASN A 56 -11.52 -5.37 -3.31
C ASN A 56 -10.67 -4.80 -2.16
N PHE A 57 -11.21 -3.86 -1.39
CA PHE A 57 -10.51 -3.31 -0.23
C PHE A 57 -10.29 -4.36 0.86
N ASP A 58 -11.30 -5.18 1.17
CA ASP A 58 -11.20 -6.24 2.17
C ASP A 58 -10.12 -7.26 1.79
N LEU A 59 -10.02 -7.64 0.51
CA LEU A 59 -8.95 -8.51 0.02
C LEU A 59 -7.58 -7.82 0.05
N THR A 60 -7.52 -6.52 -0.23
CA THR A 60 -6.28 -5.75 -0.13
C THR A 60 -5.77 -5.74 1.31
N GLU A 61 -6.64 -5.55 2.29
CA GLU A 61 -6.29 -5.57 3.72
C GLU A 61 -5.78 -6.95 4.15
N GLN A 62 -6.39 -8.03 3.66
CA GLN A 62 -5.91 -9.39 3.91
C GLN A 62 -4.49 -9.67 3.39
N LEU A 63 -3.98 -8.84 2.47
CA LEU A 63 -2.60 -8.96 1.96
C LEU A 63 -1.55 -8.33 2.88
N VAL A 64 -1.93 -7.47 3.83
CA VAL A 64 -1.01 -6.73 4.70
C VAL A 64 0.00 -7.64 5.45
N PRO A 65 -0.40 -8.78 6.04
CA PRO A 65 0.55 -9.67 6.72
C PRO A 65 1.65 -10.24 5.81
N PHE A 66 1.46 -10.22 4.49
CA PHE A 66 2.42 -10.75 3.51
C PHE A 66 3.36 -9.68 2.94
N CYS A 67 3.15 -8.40 3.29
CA CYS A 67 4.04 -7.30 2.91
C CYS A 67 5.46 -7.51 3.47
N ASP A 68 5.58 -8.11 4.65
CA ASP A 68 6.86 -8.42 5.29
C ASP A 68 7.03 -9.93 5.57
N GLY A 69 8.21 -10.34 6.02
CA GLY A 69 8.50 -11.72 6.40
C GLY A 69 9.99 -11.97 6.57
N ARG A 70 10.32 -13.17 7.07
CA ARG A 70 11.71 -13.56 7.28
C ARG A 70 12.44 -13.78 5.93
N PRO A 71 13.57 -13.10 5.67
CA PRO A 71 14.36 -13.37 4.47
C PRO A 71 15.01 -14.76 4.54
N ALA A 72 15.26 -15.37 3.39
CA ALA A 72 15.97 -16.63 3.28
C ALA A 72 17.38 -16.52 3.89
N PRO A 73 17.86 -17.56 4.60
CA PRO A 73 19.15 -17.52 5.31
C PRO A 73 20.36 -17.46 4.37
N LEU A 74 20.23 -17.99 3.16
CA LEU A 74 21.26 -17.97 2.13
C LEU A 74 20.95 -16.85 1.15
N LYS A 75 21.90 -15.95 0.93
CA LYS A 75 21.78 -14.91 -0.09
C LYS A 75 22.38 -15.39 -1.40
N ALA A 76 21.74 -14.98 -2.48
CA ALA A 76 22.25 -15.17 -3.80
C ALA A 76 23.57 -14.44 -4.05
N ASP A 77 24.47 -15.02 -4.84
CA ASP A 77 25.53 -14.28 -5.52
C ASP A 77 25.03 -13.88 -6.92
N LEU A 78 24.02 -13.02 -6.95
CA LEU A 78 23.50 -12.41 -8.17
C LEU A 78 24.04 -10.99 -8.29
N LYS A 79 24.35 -10.59 -9.52
CA LYS A 79 24.69 -9.19 -9.79
C LYS A 79 23.45 -8.33 -9.60
N LEU A 80 23.65 -7.15 -9.04
CA LEU A 80 22.57 -6.19 -8.79
C LEU A 80 21.72 -5.92 -10.05
N ASP A 81 22.34 -5.85 -11.23
CA ASP A 81 21.62 -5.59 -12.48
C ASP A 81 20.77 -6.78 -12.95
N GLU A 82 21.17 -8.01 -12.65
CA GLU A 82 20.34 -9.20 -12.90
C GLU A 82 19.10 -9.17 -12.01
N ILE A 83 19.25 -8.85 -10.73
CA ILE A 83 18.12 -8.72 -9.79
C ILE A 83 17.17 -7.61 -10.27
N LYS A 84 17.68 -6.43 -10.64
CA LYS A 84 16.85 -5.33 -11.15
C LYS A 84 16.06 -5.74 -12.39
N HIS A 85 16.70 -6.48 -13.31
CA HIS A 85 16.09 -6.94 -14.54
C HIS A 85 14.96 -7.93 -14.26
N GLU A 86 15.20 -8.92 -13.42
CA GLU A 86 14.19 -9.93 -13.07
C GLU A 86 13.02 -9.33 -12.29
N LEU A 87 13.25 -8.40 -11.37
CA LEU A 87 12.17 -7.71 -10.66
C LEU A 87 11.29 -6.90 -11.62
N LYS A 88 11.89 -6.19 -12.59
CA LYS A 88 11.14 -5.43 -13.60
C LYS A 88 10.32 -6.36 -14.50
N LYS A 89 10.89 -7.47 -14.95
CA LYS A 89 10.17 -8.49 -15.74
C LYS A 89 9.00 -9.07 -14.95
N MET A 90 9.22 -9.44 -13.70
CA MET A 90 8.18 -10.02 -12.85
C MET A 90 7.03 -9.03 -12.65
N ALA A 91 7.33 -7.77 -12.33
CA ALA A 91 6.33 -6.72 -12.20
C ALA A 91 5.53 -6.51 -13.51
N ALA A 92 6.21 -6.40 -14.65
CA ALA A 92 5.57 -6.23 -15.95
C ALA A 92 4.71 -7.44 -16.33
N PHE A 93 5.20 -8.66 -16.10
CA PHE A 93 4.46 -9.90 -16.31
C PHE A 93 3.18 -9.96 -15.46
N SER A 94 3.23 -9.45 -14.23
CA SER A 94 2.06 -9.34 -13.35
C SER A 94 1.14 -8.16 -13.67
N GLY A 95 1.41 -7.40 -14.74
CA GLY A 95 0.53 -6.37 -15.27
C GLY A 95 0.81 -4.95 -14.80
N ALA A 96 2.02 -4.66 -14.30
CA ALA A 96 2.51 -3.29 -14.17
C ALA A 96 2.82 -2.69 -15.56
N VAL A 97 2.42 -1.43 -15.78
CA VAL A 97 2.61 -0.73 -17.06
C VAL A 97 3.88 0.11 -17.09
N ASP A 98 4.41 0.48 -15.92
CA ASP A 98 5.73 1.09 -15.79
C ASP A 98 6.40 0.63 -14.49
N VAL A 99 7.73 0.46 -14.52
CA VAL A 99 8.51 -0.03 -13.37
C VAL A 99 9.88 0.63 -13.32
N ARG A 100 10.21 1.27 -12.20
CA ARG A 100 11.50 1.93 -11.97
C ARG A 100 12.06 1.56 -10.60
N ILE A 101 13.36 1.73 -10.46
CA ILE A 101 14.08 1.51 -9.20
C ILE A 101 14.85 2.77 -8.91
N ALA A 102 14.59 3.38 -7.75
CA ALA A 102 15.18 4.63 -7.31
C ALA A 102 15.93 4.44 -5.99
N ALA A 103 16.77 5.42 -5.64
CA ALA A 103 17.31 5.52 -4.29
C ALA A 103 16.18 5.85 -3.31
N LEU A 104 16.23 5.26 -2.12
CA LEU A 104 15.32 5.59 -1.02
C LEU A 104 16.10 6.44 -0.01
N ASP A 105 15.49 7.54 0.40
CA ASP A 105 16.05 8.51 1.33
C ASP A 105 15.03 8.73 2.45
N GLN A 106 15.50 9.17 3.63
CA GLN A 106 14.65 9.39 4.80
C GLN A 106 13.52 10.38 4.52
N GLN A 107 13.72 11.37 3.63
CA GLN A 107 12.66 12.33 3.27
C GLN A 107 11.46 11.69 2.56
N HIS A 108 11.61 10.49 1.99
CA HIS A 108 10.52 9.76 1.34
C HIS A 108 9.68 8.94 2.33
N LEU A 109 10.08 8.90 3.60
CA LEU A 109 9.45 8.09 4.64
C LEU A 109 8.69 9.00 5.62
N TYR A 110 7.54 8.54 6.09
CA TYR A 110 6.93 9.13 7.27
C TYR A 110 7.86 8.90 8.46
N SER A 111 7.97 9.89 9.36
CA SER A 111 8.80 9.74 10.58
C SER A 111 8.16 8.83 11.63
N TYR A 112 6.82 8.81 11.69
CA TYR A 112 6.05 8.08 12.72
C TYR A 112 4.82 7.40 12.13
N ILE A 113 4.42 6.29 12.72
CA ILE A 113 3.20 5.57 12.39
C ILE A 113 1.98 6.39 12.85
N GLY A 114 1.14 6.81 11.90
CA GLY A 114 -0.03 7.63 12.20
C GLY A 114 -1.38 6.91 12.14
N ARG A 115 -1.51 5.81 11.39
CA ARG A 115 -2.82 5.19 11.07
C ARG A 115 -3.09 3.89 11.85
N ARG A 116 -2.10 3.02 12.00
CA ARG A 116 -2.21 1.79 12.81
C ARG A 116 -2.20 2.16 14.29
N LEU A 117 -3.38 2.38 14.87
CA LEU A 117 -3.54 2.92 16.23
C LEU A 117 -2.75 2.15 17.30
N ALA A 118 -2.68 0.82 17.21
CA ALA A 118 -1.91 -0.01 18.14
C ALA A 118 -0.40 0.31 18.14
N GLU A 119 0.10 0.93 17.07
CA GLU A 119 1.50 1.31 16.87
C GLU A 119 1.66 2.83 16.76
N TYR A 120 0.63 3.62 17.10
CA TYR A 120 0.62 5.07 16.94
C TYR A 120 1.84 5.72 17.60
N GLY A 121 2.47 6.67 16.90
CA GLY A 121 3.63 7.40 17.40
C GLY A 121 4.94 6.61 17.38
N THR A 122 4.94 5.35 16.97
CA THR A 122 6.17 4.56 16.80
C THR A 122 6.98 5.11 15.62
N ALA A 123 8.29 5.26 15.80
CA ALA A 123 9.19 5.73 14.75
C ALA A 123 9.27 4.72 13.60
N VAL A 124 9.30 5.22 12.37
CA VAL A 124 9.49 4.39 11.17
C VAL A 124 10.98 4.28 10.89
N GLU A 125 11.55 3.10 11.15
CA GLU A 125 12.95 2.79 10.87
C GLU A 125 13.06 1.80 9.71
N LEU A 126 13.57 2.26 8.56
CA LEU A 126 13.81 1.40 7.40
C LEU A 126 15.28 1.43 7.00
N ALA A 127 15.90 0.24 6.94
CA ALA A 127 17.29 0.07 6.50
C ALA A 127 17.44 -0.05 4.98
N HIS A 128 16.33 0.03 4.22
CA HIS A 128 16.36 -0.10 2.77
C HIS A 128 16.92 1.15 2.09
N THR A 129 17.79 0.96 1.10
CA THR A 129 18.44 2.06 0.36
C THR A 129 17.84 2.30 -1.02
N ARG A 130 16.88 1.47 -1.43
CA ARG A 130 16.24 1.52 -2.74
C ARG A 130 14.77 1.18 -2.63
N ALA A 131 13.99 1.78 -3.52
CA ALA A 131 12.59 1.46 -3.73
C ALA A 131 12.37 1.00 -5.18
N LEU A 132 11.58 -0.05 -5.35
CA LEU A 132 10.99 -0.41 -6.63
C LEU A 132 9.60 0.22 -6.67
N VAL A 133 9.38 1.07 -7.67
CA VAL A 133 8.12 1.78 -7.89
C VAL A 133 7.52 1.30 -9.20
N PHE A 134 6.22 1.03 -9.21
CA PHE A 134 5.52 0.61 -10.40
C PHE A 134 4.14 1.25 -10.49
N ALA A 135 3.60 1.29 -11.70
CA ALA A 135 2.25 1.79 -11.98
C ALA A 135 1.37 0.66 -12.51
N VAL A 136 0.09 0.71 -12.15
CA VAL A 136 -0.99 -0.05 -12.79
C VAL A 136 -1.95 0.94 -13.43
N GLU A 137 -2.38 0.65 -14.65
CA GLU A 137 -3.25 1.55 -15.40
C GLU A 137 -4.70 1.41 -14.93
N MET A 138 -5.35 2.55 -14.69
CA MET A 138 -6.78 2.63 -14.42
C MET A 138 -7.56 2.67 -15.73
N ASP A 139 -8.75 2.07 -15.74
CA ASP A 139 -9.66 2.12 -16.87
C ASP A 139 -10.14 3.56 -17.15
N SER A 140 -9.83 4.09 -18.33
CA SER A 140 -10.10 5.49 -18.66
C SER A 140 -11.59 5.82 -18.74
N ASP A 141 -12.43 4.84 -19.11
CA ASP A 141 -13.88 5.07 -19.23
C ASP A 141 -14.51 5.11 -17.83
N ALA A 142 -14.13 4.21 -16.93
CA ALA A 142 -14.52 4.26 -15.52
C ALA A 142 -14.13 5.61 -14.88
N MET A 143 -12.92 6.10 -15.16
CA MET A 143 -12.43 7.38 -14.62
C MET A 143 -13.19 8.60 -15.13
N ARG A 144 -13.77 8.55 -16.34
CA ARG A 144 -14.61 9.65 -16.89
C ARG A 144 -15.93 9.83 -16.13
N HIS A 145 -16.33 8.84 -15.32
CA HIS A 145 -17.52 8.92 -14.49
C HIS A 145 -17.25 9.55 -13.11
N ALA A 146 -16.15 10.26 -12.90
CA ALA A 146 -15.97 11.03 -11.67
C ALA A 146 -17.11 12.05 -11.49
N PRO A 147 -17.64 12.25 -10.26
CA PRO A 147 -17.20 11.67 -8.98
C PRO A 147 -17.99 10.41 -8.53
N PHE A 148 -18.65 9.70 -9.44
CA PHE A 148 -19.54 8.57 -9.10
C PHE A 148 -18.78 7.29 -8.74
N MET A 149 -19.51 6.31 -8.19
CA MET A 149 -18.99 5.03 -7.71
C MET A 149 -18.12 4.21 -8.67
N PRO A 150 -18.29 4.25 -10.00
CA PRO A 150 -17.38 3.54 -10.91
C PRO A 150 -15.90 3.89 -10.70
N VAL A 151 -15.58 5.13 -10.33
CA VAL A 151 -14.21 5.55 -10.01
C VAL A 151 -13.68 4.86 -8.76
N VAL A 152 -14.53 4.64 -7.77
CA VAL A 152 -14.17 3.97 -6.52
C VAL A 152 -13.97 2.47 -6.76
N VAL A 153 -14.84 1.86 -7.56
CA VAL A 153 -14.69 0.46 -7.99
C VAL A 153 -13.37 0.27 -8.74
N GLU A 154 -13.08 1.13 -9.72
CA GLU A 154 -11.83 1.08 -10.47
C GLU A 154 -10.61 1.26 -9.55
N SER A 155 -10.64 2.27 -8.68
CA SER A 155 -9.55 2.52 -7.72
C SER A 155 -9.30 1.33 -6.81
N SER A 156 -10.36 0.77 -6.22
CA SER A 156 -10.26 -0.40 -5.33
C SER A 156 -9.68 -1.62 -6.04
N LYS A 157 -10.09 -1.88 -7.30
CA LYS A 157 -9.55 -2.96 -8.14
C LYS A 157 -8.05 -2.78 -8.38
N GLN A 158 -7.62 -1.56 -8.68
CA GLN A 158 -6.21 -1.28 -8.93
C GLN A 158 -5.36 -1.32 -7.66
N TYR A 159 -5.90 -0.91 -6.49
CA TYR A 159 -5.23 -1.14 -5.21
C TYR A 159 -5.00 -2.62 -4.94
N LEU A 160 -6.01 -3.47 -5.15
CA LEU A 160 -5.87 -4.92 -5.00
C LEU A 160 -4.80 -5.48 -5.96
N LYS A 161 -4.85 -5.08 -7.23
CA LYS A 161 -3.84 -5.49 -8.23
C LYS A 161 -2.43 -5.07 -7.81
N ALA A 162 -2.26 -3.80 -7.40
CA ALA A 162 -0.98 -3.28 -6.97
C ALA A 162 -0.47 -3.98 -5.70
N ALA A 163 -1.33 -4.22 -4.72
CA ALA A 163 -0.98 -4.96 -3.51
C ALA A 163 -0.51 -6.38 -3.82
N ALA A 164 -1.20 -7.10 -4.71
CA ALA A 164 -0.81 -8.44 -5.14
C ALA A 164 0.58 -8.45 -5.82
N ILE A 165 0.85 -7.50 -6.74
CA ILE A 165 2.15 -7.34 -7.38
C ILE A 165 3.23 -7.05 -6.33
N GLY A 166 2.98 -6.10 -5.42
CA GLY A 166 3.91 -5.69 -4.37
C GLY A 166 4.27 -6.84 -3.43
N VAL A 167 3.27 -7.58 -2.95
CA VAL A 167 3.48 -8.75 -2.08
C VAL A 167 4.26 -9.84 -2.81
N ALA A 168 3.93 -10.13 -4.08
CA ALA A 168 4.65 -11.13 -4.86
C ALA A 168 6.13 -10.76 -5.04
N LEU A 169 6.42 -9.50 -5.37
CA LEU A 169 7.78 -8.99 -5.49
C LEU A 169 8.53 -9.02 -4.15
N ALA A 170 7.90 -8.58 -3.07
CA ALA A 170 8.50 -8.60 -1.73
C ALA A 170 8.81 -10.05 -1.29
N SER A 171 7.88 -10.97 -1.52
CA SER A 171 8.06 -12.39 -1.28
C SER A 171 9.20 -12.97 -2.11
N TYR A 172 9.30 -12.62 -3.40
CA TYR A 172 10.40 -13.02 -4.27
C TYR A 172 11.74 -12.52 -3.76
N ILE A 173 11.83 -11.24 -3.37
CA ILE A 173 13.05 -10.64 -2.80
C ILE A 173 13.48 -11.38 -1.53
N ARG A 174 12.53 -11.70 -0.65
CA ARG A 174 12.80 -12.46 0.58
C ARG A 174 13.21 -13.92 0.31
N SER A 175 12.57 -14.55 -0.68
CA SER A 175 12.65 -16.00 -0.92
C SER A 175 13.78 -16.42 -1.86
N ASN A 176 14.68 -15.51 -2.27
CA ASN A 176 15.71 -15.81 -3.27
C ASN A 176 17.11 -16.10 -2.67
N PRO A 177 17.44 -17.38 -2.41
CA PRO A 177 18.80 -17.88 -2.29
C PRO A 177 19.32 -18.33 -3.67
N ALA A 178 20.06 -17.51 -4.40
CA ALA A 178 20.60 -17.89 -5.72
C ALA A 178 22.13 -18.04 -5.72
N VAL A 179 22.65 -19.24 -5.46
CA VAL A 179 23.61 -19.97 -6.34
C VAL A 179 23.69 -21.43 -5.89
N SER A 180 23.26 -22.34 -6.76
CA SER A 180 23.87 -23.68 -6.86
C SER A 180 24.17 -23.96 -8.33
N LYS A 181 25.22 -23.34 -8.85
CA LYS A 181 26.06 -24.04 -9.83
C LYS A 181 27.06 -24.87 -9.04
N ARG A 182 26.74 -26.14 -8.80
CA ARG A 182 27.79 -27.15 -8.64
C ARG A 182 28.56 -27.21 -9.95
N VAL A 183 29.62 -26.41 -10.08
CA VAL A 183 30.74 -26.80 -10.93
C VAL A 183 31.46 -27.91 -10.17
N ARG A 184 31.01 -29.15 -10.35
CA ARG A 184 31.91 -30.29 -10.19
C ARG A 184 32.66 -30.44 -11.50
N ARG A 185 33.84 -29.83 -11.56
CA ARG A 185 34.93 -30.30 -12.42
C ARG A 185 35.87 -31.07 -11.50
N ASN A 186 35.89 -32.39 -11.68
CA ASN A 186 37.09 -33.22 -11.74
C ASN A 186 36.84 -34.20 -12.88
#